data_AF-A0A4Q5L8N5-F1
#
_entry.id   AF-A0A4Q5L8N5-F1
#
_cell.length_a   1.000
_cell.length_b   1.000
_cell.length_c   1.000
_cell.angle_alpha   90.00
_cell.angle_beta   90.00
_cell.angle_gamma   90.00
#
_symmetry.space_group_name_H-M   'P 1'
#
loop_
_entity.id
_entity.type
_entity.pdbx_description
1 polymer ?
#
loop_
_entity_poly.entity_id
_entity_poly.type
_entity_poly.pdbx_seq_one_letter_code
_entity_poly.pdbx_strand_id
1 'polypeptide(L)' 'MAKKVVATLKVAGGKDWAKVIRAVKSPKTGAYTFREEMVLVDKVQEYIASGTK' A
#
# COMPACT_ATOMS: atom_id res chain seq x y z
N MET A 1 -30.81 -18.31 31.30
CA MET A 1 -29.70 -17.36 31.13
C MET A 1 -29.15 -17.50 29.72
N ALA A 2 -29.48 -16.59 28.81
CA ALA A 2 -28.88 -16.58 27.48
C ALA A 2 -27.46 -16.01 27.59
N LYS A 3 -26.46 -16.86 27.35
CA LYS A 3 -25.05 -16.44 27.36
C LYS A 3 -24.84 -15.56 26.12
N LYS A 4 -24.87 -14.24 26.31
CA LYS A 4 -24.60 -13.27 25.23
C LYS A 4 -23.13 -13.41 24.83
N VAL A 5 -22.87 -14.19 23.79
CA VAL A 5 -21.56 -14.22 23.14
C VAL A 5 -21.44 -12.94 22.33
N VAL A 6 -20.64 -12.00 22.83
CA VAL A 6 -20.20 -10.85 22.03
C VAL A 6 -19.07 -11.36 21.14
N ALA A 7 -19.34 -11.49 19.85
CA ALA A 7 -18.30 -11.71 18.87
C ALA A 7 -17.38 -10.49 18.87
N THR A 8 -16.19 -10.63 19.44
CA THR A 8 -15.13 -9.63 19.27
C THR A 8 -14.74 -9.63 17.80
N LEU A 9 -15.25 -8.67 17.04
CA LEU A 9 -14.72 -8.34 15.73
C LEU A 9 -13.23 -8.00 15.95
N LYS A 10 -12.32 -8.82 15.41
CA LYS A 10 -10.89 -8.51 15.37
C LYS A 10 -10.68 -7.29 14.47
N VAL A 11 -10.96 -6.10 14.99
CA VAL A 11 -10.55 -4.85 14.35
C VAL A 11 -9.27 -4.44 15.06
N ALA A 12 -8.13 -4.80 14.46
CA ALA A 12 -6.85 -4.08 14.54
C ALA A 12 -5.74 -5.07 14.17
N GLY A 13 -5.07 -4.84 13.05
CA GLY A 13 -3.85 -5.57 12.72
C GLY A 13 -3.86 -6.30 11.38
N GLY A 14 -4.87 -6.10 10.54
CA GLY A 14 -4.63 -6.25 9.10
C GLY A 14 -3.59 -5.21 8.75
N LYS A 15 -2.37 -5.63 8.39
CA LYS A 15 -1.28 -4.71 8.04
C LYS A 15 -1.82 -3.66 7.09
N ASP A 16 -1.74 -2.39 7.46
CA ASP A 16 -2.27 -1.32 6.61
C ASP A 16 -1.45 -1.29 5.31
N TRP A 17 -2.14 -1.39 4.19
CA TRP A 17 -1.55 -1.35 2.86
C TRP A 17 -1.79 0.04 2.27
N ALA A 18 -0.73 0.65 1.76
CA ALA A 18 -0.80 1.86 0.98
C ALA A 18 -0.62 1.51 -0.50
N LYS A 19 -1.45 2.13 -1.34
CA LYS A 19 -1.30 2.09 -2.79
C LYS A 19 -0.35 3.20 -3.21
N VAL A 20 0.86 2.86 -3.63
CA VAL A 20 1.85 3.81 -4.11
C VAL A 20 1.74 3.93 -5.63
N ILE A 21 1.60 5.16 -6.12
CA ILE A 21 1.52 5.47 -7.55
C ILE A 21 2.81 6.18 -7.95
N ARG A 22 3.57 5.61 -8.89
CA ARG A 22 4.82 6.19 -9.40
C ARG A 22 4.70 6.52 -10.88
N ALA A 23 5.13 7.71 -11.26
CA ALA A 23 5.32 8.07 -12.66
C ALA A 23 6.65 7.47 -13.16
N VAL A 24 6.58 6.51 -14.08
CA VAL A 24 7.74 5.87 -14.72
C VAL A 24 7.83 6.38 -16.15
N LYS A 25 9.01 6.85 -16.56
CA LYS A 25 9.26 7.27 -17.94
C LYS A 25 9.39 6.04 -18.83
N SER A 26 8.56 5.94 -19.87
CA SER A 26 8.64 4.90 -20.88
C SER A 26 9.95 5.05 -21.68
N PRO A 27 10.79 4.01 -21.77
CA PRO A 27 12.04 4.07 -22.52
C PRO A 27 11.81 4.11 -24.04
N LYS A 28 10.65 3.65 -24.52
CA LYS A 28 10.31 3.64 -25.95
C LYS A 28 9.76 4.96 -26.46
N THR A 29 8.93 5.63 -25.67
CA THR A 29 8.14 6.78 -26.13
C THR A 29 8.43 8.07 -25.36
N GLY A 30 9.22 8.01 -24.29
CA GLY A 30 9.53 9.17 -23.45
C GLY A 30 8.35 9.69 -22.61
N ALA A 31 7.15 9.16 -22.81
CA ALA A 31 5.95 9.50 -22.05
C ALA A 31 6.02 8.93 -20.63
N TYR A 32 5.37 9.61 -19.68
CA TYR A 32 5.21 9.10 -18.32
C TYR A 32 3.99 8.18 -18.25
N THR A 33 4.19 7.00 -17.66
CA THR A 33 3.12 6.05 -17.35
C THR A 33 3.06 5.89 -15.84
N PHE A 34 1.86 5.79 -15.29
CA PHE A 34 1.68 5.52 -13.86
C PHE A 34 1.73 4.01 -13.61
N ARG A 35 2.63 3.61 -12.69
CA ARG A 35 2.68 2.25 -12.16
C ARG A 35 2.20 2.28 -10.72
N GLU A 36 1.30 1.36 -10.38
CA GLU A 36 0.71 1.24 -9.06
C GLU A 36 1.23 -0.02 -8.37
N GLU A 37 1.62 0.09 -7.10
CA GLU A 37 2.06 -1.05 -6.29
C GLU A 37 1.47 -0.94 -4.87
N MET A 38 1.04 -2.07 -4.31
CA MET A 38 0.60 -2.12 -2.91
C MET A 38 1.79 -2.42 -2.01
N VAL A 39 2.05 -1.51 -1.08
CA VAL A 39 3.17 -1.59 -0.14
C VAL A 39 2.62 -1.48 1.28
N LEU A 40 3.30 -2.09 2.25
CA LEU A 40 2.99 -1.89 3.65
C LEU A 40 3.23 -0.43 4.04
N VAL A 41 2.32 0.18 4.82
CA VAL A 41 2.42 1.59 5.23
C VAL A 41 3.78 1.94 5.81
N ASP A 42 4.34 1.08 6.65
CA ASP A 42 5.66 1.28 7.27
C ASP A 42 6.80 1.41 6.26
N LYS A 43 6.65 0.81 5.07
CA LYS A 43 7.68 0.75 4.02
C LYS A 43 7.45 1.74 2.88
N VAL A 44 6.41 2.57 2.96
CA VAL A 44 6.07 3.53 1.88
C VAL A 44 7.19 4.54 1.66
N GLN A 45 7.77 5.10 2.73
CA GLN A 45 8.83 6.11 2.61
C GLN A 45 10.08 5.55 1.95
N GLU A 46 10.54 4.37 2.38
CA GLU A 46 11.68 3.66 1.77
C GLU A 46 11.40 3.33 0.30
N TYR A 47 10.20 2.84 0.01
CA TYR A 47 9.79 2.48 -1.33
C TYR A 47 9.81 3.70 -2.26
N ILE A 48 9.32 4.86 -1.84
CA ILE A 48 9.35 6.11 -2.63
C ILE A 48 10.79 6.60 -2.82
N ALA A 49 11.61 6.61 -1.77
CA ALA A 49 12.99 7.12 -1.82
C ALA A 49 13.90 6.29 -2.76
N SER A 50 13.66 4.98 -2.87
CA SER A 50 14.39 4.11 -3.81
C SER A 50 14.19 4.47 -5.30
N GLY A 51 13.12 5.21 -5.63
CA GLY A 51 12.79 5.62 -6.99
C GLY A 51 13.45 6.92 -7.46
N THR A 52 14.21 7.60 -6.60
CA THR A 52 14.80 8.93 -6.86
C THR A 52 16.32 8.89 -7.04
N LYS A 53 16.92 7.71 -7.20
CA LYS A 53 18.35 7.58 -7.56
C LYS A 53 18.53 7.26 -9.03
#